data_AF-A0A950WG48-F1
#
_entry.id   AF-A0A950WG48-F1
#
_cell.length_a   1.000
_cell.length_b   1.000
_cell.length_c   1.000
_cell.angle_alpha   90.00
_cell.angle_beta   90.00
_cell.angle_gamma   90.00
#
_symmetry.space_group_name_H-M   'P 1'
#
loop_
_entity.id
_entity.type
_entity.pdbx_description
1 polymer ?
#
loop_
_entity_poly.entity_id
_entity_poly.type
_entity_poly.pdbx_seq_one_letter_code
_entity_poly.pdbx_strand_id
1 'polypeptide(L)'
;WQTGAAKDYGFPAELFVNAGAHFVALDFIDIKTAVGDLGVMADQVRRAMAWVCKNAASFGGDPGRIYIGGHSSGGHLCGVALITDWPDYGLLETAVKGGLCMSGMYEMEPVRLSWRREYVHFTDQMADAMSAQRHIDKLRAPITVTYGTFETPDFQRQSRDFAAAVKAAGKPVELVEAPNYAHLEMAESLGNPYGPNGRAALALMRLGLG
;
A
#
# COMPACT_ATOMS: atom_id res chain seq x y z
N TRP A 1 2.30 8.48 -8.60
CA TRP A 1 3.49 9.18 -8.08
C TRP A 1 3.57 10.65 -8.53
N GLN A 2 2.87 11.06 -9.58
CA GLN A 2 2.96 12.43 -10.10
C GLN A 2 1.94 13.40 -9.49
N THR A 3 0.84 12.89 -8.93
CA THR A 3 -0.32 13.67 -8.50
C THR A 3 -1.00 13.01 -7.29
N GLY A 4 -1.91 13.77 -6.66
CA GLY A 4 -2.63 13.41 -5.44
C GLY A 4 -2.15 14.25 -4.24
N ALA A 5 -3.02 14.46 -3.26
CA ALA A 5 -2.68 15.11 -1.99
C ALA A 5 -3.57 14.53 -0.89
N ALA A 6 -3.04 14.37 0.33
CA ALA A 6 -3.76 13.69 1.42
C ALA A 6 -5.13 14.32 1.72
N LYS A 7 -5.24 15.65 1.56
CA LYS A 7 -6.49 16.42 1.73
C LYS A 7 -7.65 15.94 0.84
N ASP A 8 -7.36 15.30 -0.30
CA ASP A 8 -8.36 14.85 -1.27
C ASP A 8 -8.82 13.39 -0.98
N TYR A 9 -8.20 12.72 0.01
CA TYR A 9 -8.46 11.31 0.36
C TYR A 9 -9.12 11.13 1.73
N GLY A 10 -9.91 12.11 2.17
CA GLY A 10 -10.70 11.99 3.41
C GLY A 10 -11.96 11.12 3.30
N PHE A 11 -12.43 10.83 2.08
CA PHE A 11 -13.70 10.12 1.86
C PHE A 11 -13.81 8.71 2.51
N PRO A 12 -12.74 7.90 2.69
CA PRO A 12 -12.86 6.61 3.35
C PRO A 12 -12.96 6.71 4.87
N ALA A 13 -12.66 7.88 5.46
CA ALA A 13 -12.50 8.02 6.90
C ALA A 13 -13.76 7.60 7.67
N GLU A 14 -14.95 7.92 7.16
CA GLU A 14 -16.22 7.57 7.80
C GLU A 14 -16.36 6.06 8.03
N LEU A 15 -16.00 5.24 7.04
CA LEU A 15 -16.04 3.77 7.18
C LEU A 15 -15.20 3.30 8.36
N PHE A 16 -13.95 3.74 8.43
CA PHE A 16 -13.00 3.28 9.44
C PHE A 16 -13.33 3.82 10.83
N VAL A 17 -13.71 5.09 10.93
CA VAL A 17 -14.10 5.73 12.20
C VAL A 17 -15.34 5.05 12.78
N ASN A 18 -16.36 4.78 11.95
CA ASN A 18 -17.55 4.06 12.39
C ASN A 18 -17.26 2.60 12.78
N ALA A 19 -16.26 1.98 12.18
CA ALA A 19 -15.79 0.64 12.55
C ALA A 19 -14.83 0.62 13.77
N GLY A 20 -14.59 1.77 14.42
CA GLY A 20 -13.75 1.88 15.62
C GLY A 20 -12.25 2.00 15.35
N ALA A 21 -11.85 2.47 14.16
CA ALA A 21 -10.46 2.72 13.81
C ALA A 21 -10.19 4.18 13.44
N HIS A 22 -8.97 4.64 13.72
CA HIS A 22 -8.50 5.91 13.18
C HIS A 22 -8.09 5.75 11.72
N PHE A 23 -8.47 6.72 10.89
CA PHE A 23 -8.01 6.82 9.52
C PHE A 23 -6.98 7.95 9.40
N VAL A 24 -5.80 7.63 8.88
CA VAL A 24 -4.72 8.60 8.67
C VAL A 24 -4.36 8.64 7.19
N ALA A 25 -4.68 9.74 6.52
CA ALA A 25 -4.24 9.99 5.14
C ALA A 25 -2.80 10.51 5.14
N LEU A 26 -1.86 9.72 4.67
CA LEU A 26 -0.45 10.11 4.56
C LEU A 26 -0.21 10.86 3.25
N ASP A 27 0.62 11.90 3.32
CA ASP A 27 1.09 12.65 2.14
C ASP A 27 2.55 12.33 1.84
N PHE A 28 2.94 12.49 0.58
CA PHE A 28 4.31 12.42 0.10
C PHE A 28 4.45 13.28 -1.16
N ILE A 29 5.65 13.79 -1.41
CA ILE A 29 5.91 14.69 -2.53
C ILE A 29 5.73 13.99 -3.88
N ASP A 30 5.49 14.76 -4.94
CA ASP A 30 5.44 14.22 -6.29
C ASP A 30 6.84 13.85 -6.81
N ILE A 31 6.87 12.92 -7.78
CA ILE A 31 8.10 12.38 -8.35
C ILE A 31 8.99 13.41 -9.05
N LYS A 32 8.45 14.53 -9.55
CA LYS A 32 9.28 15.58 -10.17
C LYS A 32 10.02 16.36 -9.09
N THR A 33 9.35 16.67 -7.98
CA THR A 33 9.99 17.27 -6.79
C THR A 33 11.01 16.30 -6.18
N ALA A 34 10.77 14.99 -6.25
CA ALA A 34 11.74 13.96 -5.87
C ALA A 34 12.85 13.72 -6.92
N VAL A 35 12.90 14.49 -8.01
CA VAL A 35 13.91 14.38 -9.08
C VAL A 35 14.01 12.96 -9.65
N GLY A 36 12.85 12.30 -9.83
CA GLY A 36 12.75 10.97 -10.40
C GLY A 36 13.07 9.82 -9.44
N ASP A 37 13.36 10.09 -8.16
CA ASP A 37 13.70 9.08 -7.16
C ASP A 37 12.47 8.63 -6.33
N LEU A 38 12.04 7.39 -6.54
CA LEU A 38 10.95 6.77 -5.78
C LEU A 38 11.34 6.50 -4.31
N GLY A 39 12.62 6.34 -4.02
CA GLY A 39 13.16 6.12 -2.68
C GLY A 39 12.88 7.28 -1.73
N VAL A 40 12.89 8.52 -2.24
CA VAL A 40 12.53 9.72 -1.47
C VAL A 40 11.08 9.65 -1.00
N MET A 41 10.16 9.24 -1.87
CA MET A 41 8.74 9.09 -1.54
C MET A 41 8.53 7.93 -0.55
N ALA A 42 9.22 6.81 -0.75
CA ALA A 42 9.18 5.67 0.16
C ALA A 42 9.68 6.04 1.57
N ASP A 43 10.78 6.80 1.67
CA ASP A 43 11.29 7.28 2.95
C ASP A 43 10.31 8.21 3.66
N GLN A 44 9.64 9.12 2.94
CA GLN A 44 8.60 9.97 3.52
C GLN A 44 7.44 9.14 4.10
N VAL A 45 6.95 8.14 3.37
CA VAL A 45 5.91 7.21 3.88
C VAL A 45 6.39 6.47 5.13
N ARG A 46 7.63 5.93 5.13
CA ARG A 46 8.20 5.22 6.28
C ARG A 46 8.30 6.11 7.52
N ARG A 47 8.81 7.35 7.36
CA ARG A 47 8.90 8.32 8.46
C ARG A 47 7.52 8.71 8.99
N ALA A 48 6.55 8.90 8.10
CA ALA A 48 5.19 9.24 8.50
C ALA A 48 4.52 8.07 9.25
N MET A 49 4.69 6.83 8.79
CA MET A 49 4.24 5.64 9.52
C MET A 49 4.90 5.52 10.90
N ALA A 50 6.21 5.76 10.99
CA ALA A 50 6.92 5.75 12.26
C ALA A 50 6.42 6.83 13.22
N TRP A 51 6.09 8.01 12.71
CA TRP A 51 5.44 9.05 13.49
C TRP A 51 4.06 8.61 13.99
N VAL A 52 3.21 8.07 13.11
CA VAL A 52 1.88 7.56 13.48
C VAL A 52 1.99 6.48 14.57
N CYS A 53 2.88 5.51 14.40
CA CYS A 53 3.07 4.44 15.39
C CYS A 53 3.52 4.98 16.75
N LYS A 54 4.43 5.96 16.79
CA LYS A 54 4.95 6.55 18.03
C LYS A 54 3.94 7.49 18.71
N ASN A 55 3.02 8.07 17.95
CA ASN A 55 2.07 9.08 18.45
C ASN A 55 0.63 8.56 18.53
N ALA A 56 0.34 7.31 18.12
CA ALA A 56 -1.02 6.76 18.08
C ALA A 56 -1.81 7.00 19.36
N ALA A 57 -1.18 6.75 20.52
CA ALA A 57 -1.82 6.93 21.81
C ALA A 57 -2.28 8.38 22.08
N SER A 58 -1.60 9.40 21.53
CA SER A 58 -1.94 10.81 21.78
C SER A 58 -3.24 11.25 21.12
N PHE A 59 -3.75 10.49 20.16
CA PHE A 59 -5.05 10.71 19.52
C PHE A 59 -6.01 9.53 19.74
N GLY A 60 -5.74 8.68 20.73
CA GLY A 60 -6.61 7.56 21.11
C GLY A 60 -6.52 6.34 20.19
N GLY A 61 -5.46 6.24 19.38
CA GLY A 61 -5.15 5.05 18.58
C GLY A 61 -4.30 4.03 19.34
N ASP A 62 -4.39 2.77 18.94
CA ASP A 62 -3.59 1.68 19.50
C ASP A 62 -2.28 1.50 18.69
N PRO A 63 -1.10 1.82 19.26
CA PRO A 63 0.18 1.65 18.57
C PRO A 63 0.52 0.18 18.26
N GLY A 64 -0.18 -0.78 18.87
CA GLY A 64 -0.08 -2.21 18.59
C GLY A 64 -0.92 -2.69 17.42
N ARG A 65 -1.76 -1.83 16.81
CA ARG A 65 -2.71 -2.18 15.73
C ARG A 65 -2.56 -1.25 14.53
N ILE A 66 -1.34 -1.13 14.00
CA ILE A 66 -1.03 -0.32 12.82
C ILE A 66 -1.21 -1.13 11.54
N TYR A 67 -1.97 -0.62 10.59
CA TYR A 67 -2.18 -1.19 9.27
C TYR A 67 -1.87 -0.13 8.21
N ILE A 68 -1.45 -0.56 7.02
CA ILE A 68 -1.24 0.33 5.88
C ILE A 68 -2.09 -0.12 4.69
N GLY A 69 -2.62 0.84 3.95
CA GLY A 69 -3.25 0.59 2.66
C GLY A 69 -2.85 1.66 1.67
N GLY A 70 -2.88 1.33 0.39
CA GLY A 70 -2.66 2.31 -0.66
C GLY A 70 -3.13 1.84 -2.01
N HIS A 71 -3.50 2.80 -2.87
CA HIS A 71 -4.01 2.55 -4.23
C HIS A 71 -3.01 3.00 -5.30
N SER A 72 -2.86 2.21 -6.37
CA SER A 72 -2.00 2.56 -7.51
C SER A 72 -0.55 2.80 -7.06
N SER A 73 0.00 4.01 -7.24
CA SER A 73 1.31 4.34 -6.66
C SER A 73 1.37 4.24 -5.13
N GLY A 74 0.25 4.48 -4.44
CA GLY A 74 0.13 4.21 -3.01
C GLY A 74 0.13 2.71 -2.71
N GLY A 75 -0.40 1.87 -3.61
CA GLY A 75 -0.34 0.41 -3.50
C GLY A 75 1.09 -0.10 -3.63
N HIS A 76 1.85 0.46 -4.57
CA HIS A 76 3.31 0.25 -4.65
C HIS A 76 4.02 0.65 -3.34
N LEU A 77 3.77 1.86 -2.82
CA LEU A 77 4.41 2.33 -1.58
C LEU A 77 3.96 1.52 -0.35
N CYS A 78 2.73 1.01 -0.33
CA CYS A 78 2.26 0.04 0.66
C CYS A 78 3.11 -1.24 0.63
N GLY A 79 3.33 -1.81 -0.56
CA GLY A 79 4.23 -2.95 -0.75
C GLY A 79 5.65 -2.67 -0.25
N VAL A 80 6.21 -1.50 -0.56
CA VAL A 80 7.55 -1.09 -0.12
C VAL A 80 7.62 -0.88 1.40
N ALA A 81 6.57 -0.33 2.02
CA ALA A 81 6.48 -0.17 3.47
C ALA A 81 6.42 -1.53 4.19
N LEU A 82 5.72 -2.51 3.61
CA LEU A 82 5.58 -3.85 4.18
C LEU A 82 6.88 -4.66 4.23
N ILE A 83 7.85 -4.33 3.37
CA ILE A 83 9.19 -4.96 3.33
C ILE A 83 10.28 -4.09 3.99
N THR A 84 9.89 -3.03 4.71
CA THR A 84 10.81 -2.12 5.39
C THR A 84 11.37 -2.74 6.67
N ASP A 85 12.67 -2.53 6.91
CA ASP A 85 13.31 -2.79 8.20
C ASP A 85 12.91 -1.70 9.21
N TRP A 86 11.79 -1.92 9.88
CA TRP A 86 11.21 -0.97 10.83
C TRP A 86 12.11 -0.55 12.02
N PRO A 87 13.03 -1.42 12.51
CA PRO A 87 14.11 -1.01 13.40
C PRO A 87 14.90 0.23 12.97
N ASP A 88 15.18 0.42 11.68
CA ASP A 88 15.88 1.61 11.16
C ASP A 88 15.09 2.91 11.39
N TYR A 89 13.78 2.80 11.58
CA TYR A 89 12.87 3.90 11.90
C TYR A 89 12.50 3.96 13.39
N GLY A 90 13.16 3.17 14.22
CA GLY A 90 12.96 3.09 15.67
C GLY A 90 11.62 2.48 16.07
N LEU A 91 11.17 1.47 15.31
CA LEU A 91 9.98 0.68 15.60
C LEU A 91 10.34 -0.81 15.77
N LEU A 92 9.41 -1.61 16.28
CA LEU A 92 9.55 -3.06 16.26
C LEU A 92 9.48 -3.58 14.81
N GLU A 93 10.20 -4.66 14.52
CA GLU A 93 10.13 -5.33 13.21
C GLU A 93 8.68 -5.73 12.83
N THR A 94 7.86 -6.03 13.85
CA THR A 94 6.45 -6.41 13.69
C THR A 94 5.48 -5.24 13.86
N ALA A 95 5.93 -3.98 13.74
CA ALA A 95 5.09 -2.80 13.99
C ALA A 95 3.83 -2.77 13.10
N VAL A 96 3.96 -3.16 11.83
CA VAL A 96 2.83 -3.25 10.89
C VAL A 96 2.13 -4.61 11.04
N LYS A 97 0.81 -4.59 11.24
CA LYS A 97 -0.02 -5.77 11.50
C LYS A 97 -0.74 -6.31 10.28
N GLY A 98 -0.80 -5.53 9.20
CA GLY A 98 -1.32 -5.96 7.91
C GLY A 98 -1.23 -4.87 6.85
N GLY A 99 -1.28 -5.29 5.58
CA GLY A 99 -1.26 -4.37 4.44
C GLY A 99 -2.33 -4.64 3.39
N LEU A 100 -3.00 -3.58 2.92
CA LEU A 100 -3.94 -3.63 1.79
C LEU A 100 -3.30 -2.99 0.55
N CYS A 101 -2.85 -3.84 -0.38
CA CYS A 101 -2.14 -3.44 -1.58
C CYS A 101 -3.13 -3.36 -2.76
N MET A 102 -3.66 -2.17 -3.05
CA MET A 102 -4.74 -1.99 -4.02
C MET A 102 -4.20 -1.53 -5.37
N SER A 103 -4.35 -2.36 -6.40
CA SER A 103 -4.04 -2.00 -7.79
C SER A 103 -2.63 -1.42 -7.96
N GLY A 104 -1.64 -1.94 -7.22
CA GLY A 104 -0.27 -1.43 -7.18
C GLY A 104 0.67 -2.07 -8.22
N MET A 105 1.90 -1.57 -8.26
CA MET A 105 3.03 -2.19 -8.95
C MET A 105 4.02 -2.70 -7.90
N TYR A 106 4.49 -3.94 -8.01
CA TYR A 106 5.31 -4.61 -7.00
C TYR A 106 6.63 -5.18 -7.57
N GLU A 107 6.77 -5.17 -8.89
CA GLU A 107 7.99 -5.44 -9.65
C GLU A 107 8.22 -4.26 -10.61
N MET A 108 9.37 -3.60 -10.46
CA MET A 108 9.66 -2.33 -11.10
C MET A 108 10.34 -2.48 -12.46
N GLU A 109 10.85 -3.67 -12.82
CA GLU A 109 11.47 -3.88 -14.14
C GLU A 109 10.49 -3.62 -15.30
N PRO A 110 9.25 -4.16 -15.33
CA PRO A 110 8.27 -3.79 -16.34
C PRO A 110 7.92 -2.30 -16.33
N VAL A 111 7.89 -1.68 -15.14
CA VAL A 111 7.61 -0.25 -14.98
C VAL A 111 8.74 0.58 -15.62
N ARG A 112 9.99 0.18 -15.42
CA ARG A 112 11.20 0.77 -16.03
C ARG A 112 11.19 0.70 -17.55
N LEU A 113 10.67 -0.39 -18.11
CA LEU A 113 10.57 -0.57 -19.56
C LEU A 113 9.38 0.17 -20.19
N SER A 114 8.51 0.79 -19.39
CA SER A 114 7.36 1.55 -19.86
C SER A 114 7.67 3.05 -20.08
N TRP A 115 6.67 3.79 -20.58
CA TRP A 115 6.71 5.26 -20.71
C TRP A 115 7.06 5.99 -19.40
N ARG A 116 6.90 5.33 -18.25
CA ARG A 116 7.19 5.91 -16.93
C ARG A 116 8.67 6.25 -16.71
N ARG A 117 9.56 5.65 -17.49
CA ARG A 117 11.00 6.02 -17.51
C ARG A 117 11.25 7.48 -17.88
N GLU A 118 10.27 8.15 -18.50
CA GLU A 118 10.37 9.56 -18.87
C GLU A 118 10.38 10.50 -17.65
N TYR A 119 9.90 10.04 -16.49
CA TYR A 119 9.85 10.86 -15.27
C TYR A 119 10.37 10.15 -14.01
N VAL A 120 10.69 8.85 -14.10
CA VAL A 120 11.35 8.09 -13.04
C VAL A 120 12.78 7.78 -13.49
N HIS A 121 13.77 8.16 -12.69
CA HIS A 121 15.18 7.95 -12.99
C HIS A 121 15.65 6.58 -12.51
N PHE A 122 15.21 5.54 -13.22
CA PHE A 122 15.54 4.18 -12.86
C PHE A 122 17.04 3.89 -12.89
N THR A 123 17.57 3.51 -11.73
CA THR A 123 18.82 2.75 -11.59
C THR A 123 18.48 1.30 -11.25
N ASP A 124 19.42 0.38 -11.47
CA ASP A 124 19.22 -1.03 -11.08
C ASP A 124 18.98 -1.15 -9.56
N GLN A 125 19.71 -0.36 -8.77
CA GLN A 125 19.54 -0.30 -7.31
C GLN A 125 18.14 0.17 -6.92
N MET A 126 17.62 1.24 -7.53
CA MET A 126 16.29 1.76 -7.20
C MET A 126 15.19 0.79 -7.67
N ALA A 127 15.32 0.22 -8.86
CA ALA A 127 14.37 -0.77 -9.36
C ALA A 127 14.29 -1.98 -8.42
N ASP A 128 15.43 -2.47 -7.95
CA ASP A 128 15.47 -3.56 -6.98
C ASP A 128 14.86 -3.17 -5.63
N ALA A 129 15.31 -2.05 -5.04
CA ALA A 129 14.87 -1.61 -3.72
C ALA A 129 13.37 -1.30 -3.65
N MET A 130 12.78 -0.85 -4.75
CA MET A 130 11.35 -0.51 -4.85
C MET A 130 10.47 -1.69 -5.34
N SER A 131 11.06 -2.83 -5.68
CA SER A 131 10.31 -4.03 -6.08
C SER A 131 9.97 -4.89 -4.87
N ALA A 132 8.86 -4.61 -4.20
CA ALA A 132 8.43 -5.37 -3.02
C ALA A 132 8.37 -6.90 -3.26
N GLN A 133 8.05 -7.33 -4.49
CA GLN A 133 8.02 -8.74 -4.87
C GLN A 133 9.39 -9.44 -4.78
N ARG A 134 10.51 -8.71 -4.85
CA ARG A 134 11.87 -9.27 -4.73
C ARG A 134 12.33 -9.45 -3.28
N HIS A 135 11.65 -8.81 -2.32
CA HIS A 135 12.03 -8.76 -0.90
C HIS A 135 10.98 -9.41 -0.01
N ILE A 136 10.30 -10.46 -0.49
CA ILE A 136 9.21 -11.15 0.22
C ILE A 136 9.71 -11.78 1.53
N ASP A 137 10.98 -12.12 1.63
CA ASP A 137 11.61 -12.59 2.87
C ASP A 137 11.42 -11.60 4.03
N LYS A 138 11.42 -10.29 3.74
CA LYS A 138 11.20 -9.20 4.70
C LYS A 138 9.73 -8.95 5.05
N LEU A 139 8.78 -9.49 4.29
CA LEU A 139 7.36 -9.32 4.58
C LEU A 139 6.98 -10.07 5.87
N ARG A 140 6.64 -9.35 6.95
CA ARG A 140 6.29 -9.97 8.24
C ARG A 140 4.79 -10.04 8.54
N ALA A 141 3.97 -9.25 7.84
CA ALA A 141 2.55 -9.09 8.10
C ALA A 141 1.68 -9.78 7.02
N PRO A 142 0.44 -10.22 7.36
CA PRO A 142 -0.53 -10.65 6.35
C PRO A 142 -0.86 -9.50 5.39
N ILE A 143 -1.08 -9.83 4.13
CA ILE A 143 -1.50 -8.83 3.12
C ILE A 143 -2.75 -9.27 2.39
N THR A 144 -3.53 -8.30 1.93
CA THR A 144 -4.54 -8.50 0.90
C THR A 144 -4.14 -7.68 -0.32
N VAL A 145 -4.08 -8.34 -1.48
CA VAL A 145 -3.79 -7.70 -2.77
C VAL A 145 -5.09 -7.65 -3.56
N THR A 146 -5.43 -6.48 -4.10
CA THR A 146 -6.69 -6.30 -4.85
C THR A 146 -6.44 -5.69 -6.23
N TYR A 147 -7.31 -6.03 -7.18
CA TYR A 147 -7.34 -5.40 -8.51
C TYR A 147 -8.72 -5.58 -9.17
N GLY A 148 -9.07 -4.70 -10.09
CA GLY A 148 -10.28 -4.75 -10.90
C GLY A 148 -10.08 -5.40 -12.28
N THR A 149 -11.12 -6.06 -12.81
CA THR A 149 -11.04 -6.75 -14.11
C THR A 149 -11.04 -5.79 -15.32
N PHE A 150 -11.44 -4.52 -15.14
CA PHE A 150 -11.36 -3.49 -16.18
C PHE A 150 -10.08 -2.66 -16.09
N GLU A 151 -9.16 -3.02 -15.20
CA GLU A 151 -7.82 -2.43 -15.19
C GLU A 151 -6.96 -2.93 -16.35
N THR A 152 -5.89 -2.20 -16.64
CA THR A 152 -4.93 -2.64 -17.66
C THR A 152 -4.33 -4.01 -17.32
N PRO A 153 -3.94 -4.82 -18.31
CA PRO A 153 -3.34 -6.13 -18.07
C PRO A 153 -2.15 -6.12 -17.11
N ASP A 154 -1.39 -5.03 -17.05
CA ASP A 154 -0.21 -4.91 -16.18
C ASP A 154 -0.57 -4.87 -14.70
N PHE A 155 -1.55 -4.07 -14.29
CA PHE A 155 -2.04 -4.05 -12.90
C PHE A 155 -2.60 -5.40 -12.47
N GLN A 156 -3.39 -6.04 -13.34
CA GLN A 156 -3.91 -7.37 -13.04
C GLN A 156 -2.79 -8.41 -12.91
N ARG A 157 -1.81 -8.39 -13.82
CA ARG A 157 -0.66 -9.30 -13.79
C ARG A 157 0.18 -9.08 -12.54
N GLN A 158 0.59 -7.84 -12.24
CA GLN A 158 1.41 -7.52 -11.07
C GLN A 158 0.72 -7.92 -9.76
N SER A 159 -0.58 -7.68 -9.63
CA SER A 159 -1.34 -8.12 -8.44
C SER A 159 -1.37 -9.64 -8.28
N ARG A 160 -1.61 -10.39 -9.38
CA ARG A 160 -1.57 -11.86 -9.36
C ARG A 160 -0.17 -12.39 -9.05
N ASP A 161 0.86 -11.86 -9.71
CA ASP A 161 2.25 -12.32 -9.57
C ASP A 161 2.76 -12.06 -8.15
N PHE A 162 2.49 -10.88 -7.58
CA PHE A 162 2.88 -10.56 -6.21
C PHE A 162 2.19 -11.47 -5.20
N ALA A 163 0.88 -11.66 -5.31
CA ALA A 163 0.17 -12.57 -4.42
C ALA A 163 0.63 -14.03 -4.58
N ALA A 164 0.91 -14.49 -5.80
CA ALA A 164 1.44 -15.82 -6.05
C ALA A 164 2.83 -16.00 -5.43
N ALA A 165 3.70 -15.00 -5.53
CA ALA A 165 5.04 -15.03 -4.94
C ALA A 165 4.98 -15.06 -3.40
N VAL A 166 4.11 -14.26 -2.78
CA VAL A 166 3.90 -14.26 -1.31
C VAL A 166 3.36 -15.62 -0.85
N LYS A 167 2.40 -16.19 -1.58
CA LYS A 167 1.86 -17.52 -1.31
C LYS A 167 2.92 -18.62 -1.45
N ALA A 168 3.76 -18.55 -2.49
CA ALA A 168 4.85 -19.51 -2.71
C ALA A 168 5.91 -19.47 -1.61
N ALA A 169 6.13 -18.29 -0.99
CA ALA A 169 6.97 -18.13 0.19
C ALA A 169 6.32 -18.62 1.50
N GLY A 170 5.11 -19.19 1.45
CA GLY A 170 4.39 -19.70 2.63
C GLY A 170 3.84 -18.61 3.53
N LYS A 171 3.72 -17.37 3.04
CA LYS A 171 3.26 -16.21 3.84
C LYS A 171 1.77 -15.95 3.64
N PRO A 172 1.06 -15.38 4.64
CA PRO A 172 -0.37 -15.16 4.54
C PRO A 172 -0.69 -14.07 3.50
N VAL A 173 -1.49 -14.44 2.50
CA VAL A 173 -1.96 -13.52 1.47
C VAL A 173 -3.36 -13.89 1.00
N GLU A 174 -4.18 -12.87 0.81
CA GLU A 174 -5.44 -12.95 0.08
C GLU A 174 -5.31 -12.17 -1.24
N LEU A 175 -5.88 -12.73 -2.31
CA LEU A 175 -6.00 -12.05 -3.60
C LEU A 175 -7.47 -11.84 -3.90
N VAL A 176 -7.86 -10.57 -4.12
CA VAL A 176 -9.23 -10.18 -4.47
C VAL A 176 -9.24 -9.63 -5.89
N GLU A 177 -9.76 -10.40 -6.83
CA GLU A 177 -10.16 -9.90 -8.14
C GLU A 177 -11.57 -9.28 -8.02
N ALA A 178 -11.72 -8.02 -8.40
CA ALA A 178 -12.97 -7.28 -8.35
C ALA A 178 -13.61 -7.22 -9.76
N PRO A 179 -14.69 -7.98 -10.01
CA PRO A 179 -15.33 -8.00 -11.32
C PRO A 179 -15.94 -6.64 -11.66
N ASN A 180 -15.69 -6.18 -12.88
CA ASN A 180 -16.23 -4.95 -13.48
C ASN A 180 -15.78 -3.64 -12.81
N TYR A 181 -14.70 -3.66 -12.02
CA TYR A 181 -14.10 -2.44 -11.48
C TYR A 181 -12.97 -1.93 -12.38
N ALA A 182 -13.03 -0.65 -12.72
CA ALA A 182 -11.95 0.12 -13.31
C ALA A 182 -10.98 0.65 -12.23
N HIS A 183 -9.82 1.15 -12.67
CA HIS A 183 -8.72 1.52 -11.78
C HIS A 183 -9.11 2.55 -10.71
N LEU A 184 -9.87 3.59 -11.06
CA LEU A 184 -10.28 4.62 -10.08
C LEU A 184 -11.42 4.15 -9.16
N GLU A 185 -12.33 3.33 -9.69
CA GLU A 185 -13.43 2.74 -8.91
C GLU A 185 -12.90 1.81 -7.81
N MET A 186 -11.76 1.16 -8.04
CA MET A 186 -11.05 0.43 -6.99
C MET A 186 -10.71 1.37 -5.83
N ALA A 187 -10.12 2.55 -6.09
CA ALA A 187 -9.80 3.51 -5.03
C ALA A 187 -11.03 3.94 -4.23
N GLU A 188 -12.11 4.29 -4.93
CA GLU A 188 -13.38 4.74 -4.34
C GLU A 188 -14.04 3.65 -3.49
N SER A 189 -13.88 2.38 -3.87
CA SER A 189 -14.42 1.25 -3.12
C SER A 189 -13.85 1.09 -1.70
N LEU A 190 -12.75 1.79 -1.36
CA LEU A 190 -12.19 1.78 -0.01
C LEU A 190 -13.16 2.36 1.02
N GLY A 191 -13.96 3.35 0.65
CA GLY A 191 -14.97 3.95 1.53
C GLY A 191 -16.28 3.17 1.64
N ASN A 192 -16.40 2.04 0.94
CA ASN A 192 -17.63 1.24 0.90
C ASN A 192 -17.41 -0.13 1.57
N PRO A 193 -18.12 -0.46 2.67
CA PRO A 193 -17.96 -1.75 3.37
C PRO A 193 -18.36 -2.97 2.52
N TYR A 194 -19.13 -2.77 1.46
CA TYR A 194 -19.54 -3.81 0.52
C TYR A 194 -18.67 -3.83 -0.75
N GLY A 195 -17.83 -2.80 -0.94
CA GLY A 195 -16.86 -2.73 -2.02
C GLY A 195 -15.65 -3.65 -1.77
N PRO A 196 -14.91 -4.02 -2.82
CA PRO A 196 -13.77 -4.94 -2.69
C PRO A 196 -12.73 -4.45 -1.69
N ASN A 197 -12.37 -3.16 -1.70
CA ASN A 197 -11.31 -2.64 -0.84
C ASN A 197 -11.79 -2.34 0.59
N GLY A 198 -12.96 -1.73 0.78
CA GLY A 198 -13.48 -1.47 2.12
C GLY A 198 -13.74 -2.77 2.89
N ARG A 199 -14.34 -3.78 2.23
CA ARG A 199 -14.54 -5.11 2.82
C ARG A 199 -13.22 -5.79 3.19
N ALA A 200 -12.25 -5.77 2.27
CA ALA A 200 -10.93 -6.34 2.50
C ALA A 200 -10.20 -5.65 3.67
N ALA A 201 -10.28 -4.32 3.76
CA ALA A 201 -9.67 -3.55 4.84
C ALA A 201 -10.26 -3.95 6.21
N LEU A 202 -11.59 -3.98 6.32
CA LEU A 202 -12.26 -4.37 7.56
C LEU A 202 -11.92 -5.81 7.98
N ALA A 203 -11.92 -6.74 7.03
CA ALA A 203 -11.55 -8.13 7.30
C ALA A 203 -10.10 -8.25 7.78
N LEU A 204 -9.16 -7.57 7.12
CA LEU A 204 -7.74 -7.54 7.48
C LEU A 204 -7.53 -6.98 8.90
N MET A 205 -8.30 -5.95 9.28
CA MET A 205 -8.25 -5.31 10.61
C MET A 205 -9.07 -6.03 11.68
N ARG A 206 -9.86 -7.04 11.29
CA ARG A 206 -10.84 -7.76 12.11
C ARG A 206 -11.88 -6.83 12.74
N LEU A 207 -12.42 -5.91 11.94
CA LEU A 207 -13.46 -4.98 12.35
C LEU A 207 -14.81 -5.40 11.75
N GLY A 208 -15.87 -5.29 12.54
CA GLY A 208 -17.25 -5.48 12.08
C GLY A 208 -17.86 -4.17 11.61
N LEU A 209 -18.95 -4.28 10.86
CA LEU A 209 -19.89 -3.16 10.72
C LEU A 209 -20.62 -3.06 12.06
N GLY A 210 -20.45 -1.92 12.75
CA GLY A 210 -21.12 -1.65 14.01
C GLY A 210 -22.63 -1.66 13.92
#